data_AF-A0A164U5V5-F1
#
_entry.id   AF-A0A164U5V5-F1
#
_cell.length_a   1.000
_cell.length_b   1.000
_cell.length_c   1.000
_cell.angle_alpha   90.00
_cell.angle_beta   90.00
_cell.angle_gamma   90.00
#
_symmetry.space_group_name_H-M   'P 1'
#
loop_
_entity.id
_entity.type
_entity.pdbx_description
1 polymer ?
#
loop_
_entity_poly.entity_id
_entity_poly.type
_entity_poly.pdbx_seq_one_letter_code
_entity_poly.pdbx_strand_id
1 'polypeptide(L)'
;MFKQAISRAATRGRSVRLSSSIATTQSSSSPAPQSPNLPSTWSTSQRPRPTANDGPRFEQTSVEYQPNALSAMELISREPIRLVKGRKAVCDGGGGALGHPKIFINLDKPGPKPCGYCGLRFEQAPHHGHDH
;
A
#
# COMPACT_ATOMS: atom_id res chain seq x y z
N MET A 1 94.05 -13.57 -15.03
CA MET A 1 92.73 -13.56 -15.71
C MET A 1 91.64 -13.50 -14.66
N PHE A 2 91.18 -12.32 -14.27
CA PHE A 2 90.04 -12.17 -13.36
C PHE A 2 88.95 -11.41 -14.12
N LYS A 3 87.84 -12.09 -14.43
CA LYS A 3 86.67 -11.50 -15.11
C LYS A 3 85.76 -10.88 -14.06
N GLN A 4 85.51 -9.58 -14.15
CA GLN A 4 84.56 -8.86 -13.31
C GLN A 4 83.16 -8.95 -13.92
N ALA A 5 82.20 -9.48 -13.17
CA ALA A 5 80.80 -9.58 -13.60
C ALA A 5 80.02 -8.35 -13.15
N ILE A 6 79.35 -7.67 -14.08
CA ILE A 6 78.48 -6.52 -13.82
C ILE A 6 77.05 -7.03 -13.65
N SER A 7 76.51 -6.95 -12.44
CA SER A 7 75.11 -7.27 -12.15
C SER A 7 74.20 -6.07 -12.43
N ARG A 8 73.26 -6.20 -13.38
CA ARG A 8 72.19 -5.22 -13.63
C ARG A 8 71.00 -5.52 -12.71
N ALA A 9 70.66 -4.58 -11.82
CA ALA A 9 69.46 -4.67 -11.00
C ALA A 9 68.21 -4.33 -11.83
N ALA A 10 67.25 -5.26 -11.88
CA ALA A 10 65.95 -5.04 -12.53
C ALA A 10 64.97 -4.40 -11.54
N THR A 11 64.54 -3.17 -11.81
CA THR A 11 63.47 -2.50 -11.07
C THR A 11 62.12 -3.05 -11.49
N ARG A 12 61.47 -3.82 -10.61
CA ARG A 12 60.09 -4.27 -10.82
C ARG A 12 59.14 -3.08 -10.61
N GLY A 13 58.57 -2.57 -11.70
CA GLY A 13 57.48 -1.59 -11.66
C GLY A 13 56.25 -2.20 -10.98
N ARG A 14 55.80 -1.56 -9.89
CA ARG A 14 54.60 -1.96 -9.14
C ARG A 14 53.38 -1.37 -9.84
N SER A 15 52.67 -2.20 -10.60
CA SER A 15 51.40 -1.84 -11.24
C SER A 15 50.30 -1.72 -10.17
N VAL A 16 49.87 -0.49 -9.90
CA VAL A 16 48.72 -0.22 -9.02
C VAL A 16 47.46 -0.44 -9.86
N ARG A 17 46.80 -1.58 -9.67
CA ARG A 17 45.45 -1.78 -10.21
C ARG A 17 44.49 -0.86 -9.45
N LEU A 18 43.97 0.15 -10.13
CA LEU A 18 42.80 0.90 -9.65
C LEU A 18 41.59 -0.03 -9.76
N SER A 19 41.25 -0.70 -8.66
CA SER A 19 39.96 -1.37 -8.53
C SER A 19 38.90 -0.29 -8.34
N SER A 20 38.31 0.16 -9.45
CA SER A 20 37.09 0.96 -9.44
C SER A 20 35.92 0.06 -9.01
N SER A 21 35.84 -0.21 -7.71
CA SER A 21 34.63 -0.67 -7.08
C SER A 21 33.62 0.47 -7.19
N ILE A 22 32.79 0.43 -8.23
CA ILE A 22 31.51 1.13 -8.22
C ILE A 22 30.78 0.53 -7.01
N ALA A 23 30.75 1.28 -5.92
CA ALA A 23 29.90 0.97 -4.81
C ALA A 23 28.48 1.07 -5.34
N THR A 24 27.89 -0.08 -5.69
CA THR A 24 26.44 -0.19 -5.81
C THR A 24 25.91 0.15 -4.43
N THR A 25 25.60 1.43 -4.21
CA THR A 25 24.75 1.87 -3.11
C THR A 25 23.45 1.10 -3.28
N GLN A 26 23.35 -0.03 -2.60
CA GLN A 26 22.09 -0.73 -2.41
C GLN A 26 21.23 0.23 -1.60
N SER A 27 20.44 1.03 -2.33
CA SER A 27 19.46 1.93 -1.77
C SER A 27 18.50 1.06 -0.98
N SER A 28 18.64 1.10 0.34
CA SER A 28 17.68 0.59 1.30
C SER A 28 16.40 1.42 1.19
N SER A 29 15.68 1.26 0.10
CA SER A 29 14.41 1.91 -0.15
C SER A 29 13.35 1.05 0.53
N SER A 30 12.75 1.59 1.59
CA SER A 30 11.54 1.00 2.15
C SER A 30 10.52 0.84 1.01
N PRO A 31 9.83 -0.32 0.92
CA PRO A 31 8.88 -0.54 -0.15
C PRO A 31 7.82 0.57 -0.13
N ALA A 32 7.60 1.19 -1.29
CA ALA A 32 6.61 2.24 -1.42
C ALA A 32 5.23 1.73 -0.95
N PRO A 33 4.45 2.54 -0.22
CA PRO A 33 3.16 2.10 0.30
C PRO A 33 2.21 1.76 -0.86
N GLN A 34 1.32 0.77 -0.65
CA GLN A 34 0.36 0.34 -1.66
C GLN A 34 -0.60 1.46 -2.10
N SER A 35 -0.97 2.34 -1.18
CA SER A 35 -1.72 3.59 -1.39
C SER A 35 -1.29 4.64 -0.37
N PRO A 36 -1.59 5.94 -0.56
CA PRO A 36 -1.13 6.98 0.36
C PRO A 36 -1.66 6.84 1.80
N ASN A 37 -2.82 6.22 1.99
CA ASN A 37 -3.46 6.02 3.30
C ASN A 37 -3.40 4.58 3.82
N LEU A 38 -3.04 3.59 2.99
CA LEU A 38 -2.93 2.19 3.41
C LEU A 38 -1.68 1.55 2.77
N PRO A 39 -0.64 1.21 3.56
CA PRO A 39 0.63 0.74 3.03
C PRO A 39 0.62 -0.73 2.59
N SER A 40 -0.23 -1.57 3.19
CA SER A 40 -0.30 -3.01 2.89
C SER A 40 -1.25 -3.32 1.73
N THR A 41 -1.16 -4.54 1.19
CA THR A 41 -2.16 -5.09 0.28
C THR A 41 -3.44 -5.48 1.03
N TRP A 42 -4.56 -5.57 0.31
CA TRP A 42 -5.89 -5.88 0.86
C TRP A 42 -6.65 -6.96 0.07
N SER A 43 -5.97 -7.69 -0.82
CA SER A 43 -6.48 -8.92 -1.42
C SER A 43 -5.37 -9.92 -1.69
N THR A 44 -5.71 -11.20 -1.69
CA THR A 44 -4.76 -12.31 -1.82
C THR A 44 -3.91 -12.24 -3.08
N SER A 45 -4.51 -11.80 -4.20
CA SER A 45 -3.85 -11.73 -5.51
C SER A 45 -3.26 -10.35 -5.83
N GLN A 46 -3.32 -9.39 -4.90
CA GLN A 46 -2.79 -8.06 -5.13
C GLN A 46 -1.26 -8.05 -5.07
N ARG A 47 -0.63 -7.59 -6.14
CA ARG A 47 0.83 -7.41 -6.17
C ARG A 47 1.24 -6.20 -5.32
N PRO A 48 2.24 -6.34 -4.43
CA PRO A 48 2.75 -5.21 -3.67
C PRO A 48 3.57 -4.26 -4.55
N ARG A 49 3.47 -2.96 -4.30
CA ARG A 49 4.44 -1.97 -4.81
C ARG A 49 5.80 -2.16 -4.10
N PRO A 50 6.95 -1.96 -4.78
CA PRO A 50 7.15 -1.33 -6.09
C PRO A 50 7.10 -2.27 -7.30
N THR A 51 6.94 -3.60 -7.12
CA THR A 51 7.09 -4.61 -8.20
C THR A 51 6.25 -4.38 -9.46
N ALA A 52 5.21 -3.53 -9.39
CA ALA A 52 4.38 -3.14 -10.54
C ALA A 52 5.04 -2.08 -11.45
N ASN A 53 5.99 -1.29 -10.91
CA ASN A 53 6.65 -0.18 -11.59
C ASN A 53 8.10 -0.53 -12.01
N ASP A 54 8.51 -1.80 -11.85
CA ASP A 54 9.85 -2.26 -12.17
C ASP A 54 9.84 -2.85 -13.59
N GLY A 55 10.21 -2.06 -14.60
CA GLY A 55 10.37 -2.55 -15.97
C GLY A 55 10.64 -1.46 -17.01
N PRO A 56 10.98 -1.85 -18.26
CA PRO A 56 11.41 -0.90 -19.31
C PRO A 56 10.35 0.16 -19.64
N ARG A 57 9.07 -0.15 -19.44
CA ARG A 57 7.97 0.80 -19.61
C ARG A 57 8.06 2.00 -18.64
N PHE A 58 8.75 1.84 -17.50
CA PHE A 58 8.80 2.83 -16.41
C PHE A 58 10.15 3.56 -16.27
N GLU A 59 11.20 3.17 -17.01
CA GLU A 59 12.57 3.72 -16.88
C GLU A 59 12.70 5.23 -17.12
N GLN A 60 11.75 5.83 -17.85
CA GLN A 60 11.68 7.28 -18.10
C GLN A 60 10.33 7.88 -17.67
N THR A 61 9.59 7.15 -16.85
CA THR A 61 8.29 7.60 -16.34
C THR A 61 8.48 8.29 -15.00
N SER A 62 8.03 9.54 -14.89
CA SER A 62 8.01 10.27 -13.61
C SER A 62 6.92 9.68 -12.69
N VAL A 63 7.34 9.08 -11.58
CA VAL A 63 6.47 8.38 -10.62
C VAL A 63 5.46 9.32 -9.96
N GLU A 64 5.83 10.58 -9.76
CA GLU A 64 5.00 11.61 -9.10
C GLU A 64 3.66 11.85 -9.81
N TYR A 65 3.64 11.76 -11.14
CA TYR A 65 2.44 12.00 -11.95
C TYR A 65 1.66 10.71 -12.24
N GLN A 66 2.11 9.56 -11.71
CA GLN A 66 1.38 8.31 -11.87
C GLN A 66 0.19 8.25 -10.93
N PRO A 67 -0.94 7.64 -11.35
CA PRO A 67 -2.11 7.48 -10.49
C PRO A 67 -1.76 6.79 -9.16
N ASN A 68 -2.04 7.49 -8.07
CA ASN A 68 -1.83 7.03 -6.70
C ASN A 68 -3.04 7.36 -5.81
N ALA A 69 -4.19 6.77 -6.16
CA ALA A 69 -5.44 7.02 -5.45
C ALA A 69 -5.42 6.46 -4.02
N LEU A 70 -6.24 7.06 -3.16
CA LEU A 70 -6.47 6.57 -1.80
C LEU A 70 -7.19 5.22 -1.81
N SER A 71 -6.85 4.36 -0.85
CA SER A 71 -7.57 3.12 -0.58
C SER A 71 -8.96 3.43 -0.03
N ALA A 72 -10.00 2.96 -0.73
CA ALA A 72 -11.38 3.05 -0.28
C ALA A 72 -11.64 2.29 1.03
N MET A 73 -10.91 1.19 1.27
CA MET A 73 -11.04 0.38 2.49
C MET A 73 -10.71 1.20 3.75
N GLU A 74 -9.66 2.01 3.68
CA GLU A 74 -9.26 2.88 4.78
C GLU A 74 -10.11 4.16 4.87
N LEU A 75 -10.76 4.58 3.78
CA LEU A 75 -11.72 5.67 3.85
C LEU A 75 -13.02 5.23 4.53
N ILE A 76 -13.55 4.05 4.18
CA ILE A 76 -14.80 3.55 4.76
C ILE A 76 -14.64 3.08 6.21
N SER A 77 -13.44 2.64 6.62
CA SER A 77 -13.16 2.27 8.01
C SER A 77 -13.30 3.46 8.98
N ARG A 78 -12.98 4.67 8.49
CA ARG A 78 -13.07 5.95 9.23
C ARG A 78 -14.49 6.48 9.34
N GLU A 79 -15.38 6.09 8.45
CA GLU A 79 -16.77 6.52 8.50
C GLU A 79 -17.44 5.98 9.78
N PRO A 80 -18.12 6.83 10.56
CA PRO A 80 -18.76 6.43 11.80
C PRO A 80 -19.92 5.45 11.58
N ILE A 81 -20.17 4.63 12.59
CA ILE A 81 -21.32 3.72 12.61
C ILE A 81 -22.59 4.56 12.82
N ARG A 82 -23.59 4.34 11.97
CA ARG A 82 -24.87 5.05 12.04
C ARG A 82 -25.85 4.29 12.93
N LEU A 83 -26.25 4.93 14.02
CA LEU A 83 -27.22 4.37 14.95
C LEU A 83 -28.63 4.54 14.42
N VAL A 84 -29.39 3.45 14.37
CA VAL A 84 -30.77 3.43 13.85
C VAL A 84 -31.72 3.03 14.97
N LYS A 85 -32.80 3.82 15.13
CA LYS A 85 -33.91 3.50 16.03
C LYS A 85 -34.81 2.47 15.36
N GLY A 86 -34.59 1.19 15.65
CA GLY A 86 -35.37 0.09 15.11
C GLY A 86 -34.53 -1.14 14.81
N ARG A 87 -35.19 -2.21 14.32
CA ARG A 87 -34.53 -3.48 14.00
C ARG A 87 -33.97 -3.55 12.57
N LYS A 88 -34.28 -2.56 11.73
CA LYS A 88 -33.91 -2.54 10.31
C LYS A 88 -33.37 -1.17 9.91
N ALA A 89 -32.24 -1.14 9.22
CA ALA A 89 -31.75 0.05 8.53
C ALA A 89 -32.14 0.03 7.06
N VAL A 90 -32.30 1.21 6.47
CA VAL A 90 -32.52 1.39 5.03
C VAL A 90 -31.32 2.15 4.47
N CYS A 91 -30.74 1.64 3.39
CA CYS A 91 -29.62 2.28 2.72
C CYS A 91 -29.83 2.27 1.21
N ASP A 92 -29.65 3.42 0.58
CA ASP A 92 -29.72 3.65 -0.86
C ASP A 92 -28.45 4.31 -1.40
N GLY A 93 -27.40 4.45 -0.58
CA GLY A 93 -26.16 5.11 -0.94
C GLY A 93 -26.22 6.64 -0.96
N GLY A 94 -27.39 7.24 -0.69
CA GLY A 94 -27.61 8.69 -0.81
C GLY A 94 -27.87 9.13 -2.25
N GLY A 95 -28.49 10.30 -2.42
CA GLY A 95 -28.76 10.85 -3.76
C GLY A 95 -29.86 10.13 -4.56
N GLY A 96 -30.66 9.28 -3.90
CA GLY A 96 -31.77 8.56 -4.53
C GLY A 96 -31.30 7.65 -5.66
N ALA A 97 -31.64 8.00 -6.91
CA ALA A 97 -31.26 7.22 -8.08
C ALA A 97 -29.76 7.23 -8.41
N LEU A 98 -28.99 8.18 -7.86
CA LEU A 98 -27.53 8.26 -8.06
C LEU A 98 -26.73 7.33 -7.13
N GLY A 99 -27.41 6.71 -6.16
CA GLY A 99 -26.80 5.76 -5.24
C GLY A 99 -26.89 4.32 -5.76
N HIS A 100 -27.13 3.38 -4.85
CA HIS A 100 -27.32 1.97 -5.17
C HIS A 100 -28.79 1.56 -4.93
N PRO A 101 -29.22 0.38 -5.41
CA PRO A 101 -30.57 -0.10 -5.11
C PRO A 101 -30.86 -0.06 -3.61
N LYS A 102 -32.05 0.44 -3.25
CA LYS A 102 -32.48 0.52 -1.86
C LYS A 102 -32.50 -0.88 -1.24
N ILE A 103 -31.74 -1.06 -0.17
CA ILE A 103 -31.71 -2.30 0.61
C ILE A 103 -32.15 -2.08 2.05
N PHE A 104 -32.56 -3.19 2.66
CA PHE A 104 -32.92 -3.28 4.07
C PHE A 104 -31.92 -4.19 4.78
N ILE A 105 -31.29 -3.66 5.82
CA ILE A 105 -30.24 -4.36 6.58
C ILE A 105 -30.81 -4.76 7.93
N ASN A 106 -30.69 -6.04 8.30
CA ASN A 106 -31.16 -6.53 9.60
C ASN A 106 -30.16 -6.16 10.71
N LEU A 107 -30.66 -5.56 11.80
CA LEU A 107 -29.89 -5.12 12.96
C LEU A 107 -30.20 -5.91 14.24
N ASP A 108 -30.93 -7.02 14.15
CA ASP A 108 -31.30 -7.85 15.32
C ASP A 108 -30.08 -8.41 16.07
N LYS A 109 -28.97 -8.65 15.37
CA LYS A 109 -27.73 -9.15 15.99
C LYS A 109 -26.86 -7.97 16.42
N PRO A 110 -26.20 -8.03 17.59
CA PRO A 110 -25.35 -6.95 18.08
C PRO A 110 -24.19 -6.65 17.13
N GLY A 111 -23.67 -5.42 17.22
CA GLY A 111 -22.54 -4.93 16.45
C GLY A 111 -22.91 -4.38 15.06
N PRO A 112 -21.98 -3.63 14.45
CA PRO A 112 -22.21 -2.94 13.19
C PRO A 112 -22.43 -3.91 12.02
N LYS A 113 -23.42 -3.60 11.19
CA LYS A 113 -23.75 -4.32 9.95
C LYS A 113 -23.45 -3.43 8.75
N PRO A 114 -22.54 -3.83 7.84
CA PRO A 114 -22.23 -3.04 6.66
C PRO A 114 -23.31 -3.17 5.59
N CYS A 115 -23.53 -2.09 4.83
CA CYS A 115 -24.21 -2.13 3.55
C CYS A 115 -23.33 -2.86 2.52
N GLY A 116 -23.90 -3.82 1.78
CA GLY A 116 -23.17 -4.60 0.79
C GLY A 116 -22.72 -3.82 -0.45
N TYR A 117 -23.20 -2.59 -0.65
CA TYR A 117 -22.82 -1.74 -1.79
C TYR A 117 -21.77 -0.71 -1.39
N CYS A 118 -22.14 0.21 -0.50
CA CYS A 118 -21.29 1.35 -0.14
C CYS A 118 -20.42 1.13 1.11
N GLY A 119 -20.58 0.01 1.83
CA GLY A 119 -19.79 -0.31 3.02
C GLY A 119 -20.16 0.47 4.29
N LEU A 120 -21.13 1.38 4.22
CA LEU A 120 -21.64 2.14 5.38
C LEU A 120 -22.15 1.19 6.46
N ARG A 121 -21.78 1.45 7.72
CA ARG A 121 -22.10 0.58 8.86
C ARG A 121 -23.27 1.11 9.66
N PHE A 122 -24.19 0.24 10.01
CA PHE A 122 -25.38 0.55 10.79
C PHE A 122 -25.44 -0.33 12.04
N GLU A 123 -25.92 0.22 13.13
CA GLU A 123 -26.14 -0.53 14.37
C GLU A 123 -27.45 -0.07 15.02
N GLN A 124 -28.11 -0.99 15.72
CA GLN A 124 -29.32 -0.65 16.45
C GLN A 124 -28.95 0.24 17.64
N ALA A 125 -29.62 1.37 17.77
CA ALA A 125 -29.45 2.24 18.93
C ALA A 125 -29.82 1.45 20.21
N PRO A 126 -29.10 1.64 21.33
CA PRO A 126 -29.44 1.01 22.60
C PRO A 126 -30.89 1.31 22.97
N HIS A 127 -31.68 0.27 23.24
CA HIS A 127 -33.03 0.43 23.77
C HIS A 127 -32.93 0.68 25.27
N HIS A 128 -33.28 1.88 25.72
CA HIS A 128 -33.66 2.08 27.12
C HIS A 128 -35.00 1.38 27.31
N GLY A 129 -35.06 0.45 28.28
CA GLY A 129 -36.14 -0.52 28.43
C GLY A 129 -37.54 0.09 28.41
N HIS A 130 -38.46 -0.60 27.75
CA HIS A 130 -39.83 -0.62 28.22
C HIS A 130 -39.88 -1.69 29.32
N ASP A 131 -39.83 -1.23 30.58
CA ASP A 131 -40.36 -1.97 31.73
C ASP A 131 -41.75 -2.48 31.37
N HIS A 132 -41.95 -3.79 31.50
CA HIS A 132 -43.25 -4.44 31.57
C HIS A 132 -43.33 -5.17 32.91
#